data_AF-A0A7W0MA90-F1
#
_entry.id   AF-A0A7W0MA90-F1
#
_cell.length_a   1.000
_cell.length_b   1.000
_cell.length_c   1.000
_cell.angle_alpha   90.00
_cell.angle_beta   90.00
_cell.angle_gamma   90.00
#
_symmetry.space_group_name_H-M   'P 1'
#
loop_
_entity.id
_entity.type
_entity.pdbx_description
1 polymer ?
#
loop_
_entity_poly.entity_id
_entity_poly.type
_entity_poly.pdbx_seq_one_letter_code
_entity_poly.pdbx_strand_id
1 'polypeptide(L)' 'MMSAAGAQEGDTNIAIPTAAIGAGLALIGGGLGIGRIGGSAVEAMARQPEMAGQIQTAMIIAAALVEGATFFALIVCLIV' A
#
# COMPACT_ATOMS: atom_id res chain seq x y z
N MET A 1 -12.26 28.30 33.48
CA MET A 1 -12.31 29.05 32.21
C MET A 1 -11.88 28.10 31.11
N MET A 2 -12.85 27.65 30.32
CA MET A 2 -12.70 26.72 29.19
C MET A 2 -12.04 27.47 28.03
N SER A 3 -10.84 27.07 27.60
CA SER A 3 -10.20 27.61 26.39
C SER A 3 -10.74 26.86 25.17
N ALA A 4 -11.15 27.61 24.16
CA ALA A 4 -11.87 27.14 23.00
C ALA A 4 -11.14 26.00 22.27
N ALA A 5 -11.79 24.83 22.21
CA ALA A 5 -11.48 23.80 21.24
C ALA A 5 -11.71 24.37 19.83
N GLY A 6 -10.72 24.22 18.95
CA GLY A 6 -10.75 24.75 17.60
C GLY A 6 -12.01 24.32 16.84
N ALA A 7 -12.75 25.31 16.36
CA ALA A 7 -13.82 25.10 15.42
C ALA A 7 -13.22 24.61 14.10
N GLN A 8 -13.62 23.42 13.66
CA GLN A 8 -13.36 22.98 12.30
C GLN A 8 -14.43 23.61 11.40
N GLU A 9 -14.06 24.65 10.66
CA GLU A 9 -14.92 25.25 9.65
C GLU A 9 -15.16 24.24 8.53
N GLY A 10 -16.42 23.86 8.34
CA GLY A 10 -16.84 22.95 7.29
C GLY A 10 -16.91 23.67 5.95
N ASP A 11 -15.86 23.51 5.15
CA ASP A 11 -15.90 23.86 3.73
C ASP A 11 -16.64 22.77 2.94
N THR A 12 -17.83 23.09 2.44
CA THR A 12 -18.59 22.29 1.48
C THR A 12 -18.01 22.39 0.07
N ASN A 13 -16.69 22.28 -0.06
CA ASN A 13 -16.05 21.91 -1.31
C ASN A 13 -15.75 20.41 -1.21
N ILE A 14 -15.94 19.65 -2.28
CA ILE A 14 -15.29 18.34 -2.40
C ILE A 14 -13.79 18.61 -2.62
N ALA A 15 -13.13 19.21 -1.64
CA ALA A 15 -11.70 19.28 -1.58
C ALA A 15 -11.27 17.85 -1.27
N ILE A 16 -11.00 17.05 -2.31
CA ILE A 16 -10.30 15.78 -2.11
C ILE A 16 -8.99 16.19 -1.45
N PRO A 17 -8.74 15.80 -0.18
CA PRO A 17 -7.51 16.17 0.48
C PRO A 17 -6.38 15.57 -0.36
N THR A 18 -5.34 16.36 -0.65
CA THR A 18 -4.20 15.92 -1.47
C THR A 18 -3.56 14.63 -0.91
N ALA A 19 -3.66 14.45 0.42
CA ALA A 19 -3.40 13.21 1.15
C ALA A 19 -4.14 11.98 0.59
N ALA A 20 -5.44 12.09 0.27
CA ALA A 20 -6.22 10.99 -0.29
C ALA A 20 -5.78 10.61 -1.71
N ILE A 21 -5.35 11.59 -2.52
CA ILE A 21 -4.76 11.32 -3.84
C ILE A 21 -3.42 10.60 -3.68
N GLY A 22 -2.55 11.08 -2.78
CA GLY A 22 -1.27 10.44 -2.48
C GLY A 22 -1.43 8.99 -2.00
N ALA A 23 -2.37 8.75 -1.09
CA ALA A 23 -2.70 7.41 -0.59
C ALA A 23 -3.22 6.49 -1.71
N GLY A 24 -4.09 6.99 -2.58
CA GLY A 24 -4.60 6.25 -3.73
C GLY A 24 -3.48 5.84 -4.70
N LEU A 25 -2.56 6.76 -5.01
CA LEU A 25 -1.40 6.48 -5.86
C LEU A 25 -0.44 5.45 -5.23
N ALA A 26 -0.19 5.56 -3.93
CA ALA A 26 0.63 4.58 -3.20
C ALA A 26 0.02 3.17 -3.25
N LEU A 27 -1.30 3.05 -3.07
CA LEU A 27 -2.02 1.77 -3.17
C LEU A 27 -2.01 1.20 -4.58
N ILE A 28 -2.15 2.04 -5.62
CA ILE A 28 -2.04 1.58 -7.01
C ILE A 28 -0.64 0.99 -7.26
N GLY A 29 0.41 1.68 -6.81
CA GLY A 29 1.79 1.20 -6.93
C GLY A 29 2.02 -0.13 -6.21
N GLY A 30 1.61 -0.21 -4.93
CA GLY A 30 1.74 -1.42 -4.11
C GLY A 30 0.96 -2.60 -4.68
N GLY A 31 -0.30 -2.38 -5.04
CA GLY A 31 -1.18 -3.41 -5.60
C GLY A 31 -0.66 -3.96 -6.93
N LEU A 32 -0.17 -3.11 -7.84
CA LEU A 32 0.43 -3.56 -9.10
C LEU A 32 1.74 -4.34 -8.87
N GLY A 33 2.57 -3.89 -7.92
CA GLY A 33 3.81 -4.58 -7.56
C GLY A 33 3.56 -5.98 -7.00
N ILE A 34 2.71 -6.09 -5.97
CA ILE A 34 2.36 -7.36 -5.34
C ILE A 34 1.63 -8.28 -6.32
N GLY A 35 0.71 -7.74 -7.13
CA GLY A 35 -0.01 -8.52 -8.14
C GLY A 35 0.92 -9.17 -9.17
N ARG A 36 1.94 -8.45 -9.63
CA ARG A 36 2.98 -9.00 -10.52
C ARG A 36 3.82 -10.07 -9.83
N ILE A 37 4.28 -9.80 -8.61
CA ILE A 37 5.08 -10.76 -7.82
C ILE A 37 4.31 -12.07 -7.63
N GLY A 38 3.05 -11.98 -7.17
CA GLY A 38 2.19 -13.13 -6.95
C GLY A 38 1.90 -13.91 -8.23
N GLY A 39 1.56 -13.21 -9.32
CA GLY A 39 1.30 -13.85 -10.62
C GLY A 39 2.51 -14.63 -11.14
N SER A 40 3.69 -14.00 -11.18
CA SER A 40 4.92 -14.66 -11.61
C SER A 40 5.33 -15.81 -10.70
N ALA A 41 5.12 -15.70 -9.39
CA ALA A 41 5.41 -16.77 -8.45
C ALA A 41 4.49 -17.98 -8.67
N VAL A 42 3.18 -17.77 -8.84
CA VAL A 42 2.24 -18.87 -9.11
C VAL A 42 2.56 -19.59 -10.42
N GLU A 43 2.87 -18.86 -11.49
CA GLU A 43 3.31 -19.46 -12.75
C GLU A 43 4.61 -20.26 -12.59
N ALA A 44 5.58 -19.74 -11.85
CA ALA A 44 6.84 -20.44 -11.60
C ALA A 44 6.64 -21.71 -10.76
N MET A 45 5.80 -21.66 -9.71
CA MET A 45 5.46 -22.84 -8.89
C MET A 45 4.74 -23.91 -9.71
N ALA A 46 3.86 -23.51 -10.65
CA ALA A 46 3.18 -24.45 -11.54
C ALA A 46 4.15 -25.15 -12.52
N ARG A 47 5.22 -24.46 -12.95
CA ARG A 47 6.24 -25.02 -13.85
C ARG A 47 7.27 -25.89 -13.13
N GLN A 48 7.56 -25.59 -11.87
CA GLN A 48 8.57 -26.27 -11.04
C GLN A 48 8.02 -26.52 -9.63
N PRO A 49 7.15 -27.54 -9.48
CA PRO A 49 6.49 -27.82 -8.20
C PRO A 49 7.49 -28.22 -7.10
N GLU A 50 8.65 -28.77 -7.45
CA GLU A 50 9.70 -29.15 -6.50
C GLU A 50 10.32 -27.93 -5.79
N MET A 51 10.28 -26.77 -6.45
CA MET A 51 10.82 -25.51 -5.95
C MET A 51 9.76 -24.61 -5.31
N ALA A 52 8.51 -25.08 -5.20
CA ALA A 52 7.38 -24.23 -4.83
C ALA A 52 7.56 -23.53 -3.46
N GLY A 53 8.09 -24.25 -2.46
CA GLY A 53 8.34 -23.67 -1.14
C GLY A 53 9.40 -22.55 -1.14
N GLN A 54 10.45 -22.69 -1.97
CA GLN A 54 11.48 -21.66 -2.12
C GLN A 54 10.95 -20.44 -2.87
N ILE A 55 10.19 -20.67 -3.94
CA ILE A 55 9.52 -19.60 -4.71
C ILE A 55 8.54 -18.83 -3.83
N GLN A 56 7.71 -19.53 -3.04
CA GLN A 56 6.79 -18.90 -2.10
C GLN A 56 7.54 -18.05 -1.06
N THR A 57 8.65 -18.54 -0.53
CA THR A 57 9.46 -17.77 0.43
C THR A 57 10.01 -16.49 -0.19
N ALA A 58 10.59 -16.58 -1.40
CA ALA A 58 11.08 -15.41 -2.13
C ALA A 58 9.95 -14.43 -2.47
N MET A 59 8.78 -14.94 -2.88
CA MET A 59 7.58 -14.15 -3.16
C MET A 59 7.13 -13.36 -1.93
N ILE A 60 7.05 -14.00 -0.76
CA ILE A 60 6.64 -13.35 0.49
C ILE A 60 7.63 -12.26 0.89
N ILE A 61 8.94 -12.51 0.79
CA ILE A 61 9.97 -11.50 1.09
C ILE A 61 9.83 -10.29 0.15
N ALA A 62 9.70 -10.54 -1.15
CA ALA A 62 9.52 -9.47 -2.13
C ALA A 62 8.21 -8.69 -1.90
N ALA A 63 7.10 -9.38 -1.64
CA ALA A 63 5.82 -8.76 -1.32
C ALA A 63 5.90 -7.93 -0.03
N ALA A 64 6.58 -8.41 1.01
CA ALA A 64 6.76 -7.69 2.27
C ALA A 64 7.60 -6.41 2.09
N LEU A 65 8.61 -6.42 1.21
CA LEU A 65 9.38 -5.21 0.90
C LEU A 65 8.55 -4.16 0.16
N VAL A 66 7.74 -4.58 -0.82
CA VAL A 66 6.80 -3.69 -1.50
C VAL A 66 5.80 -3.14 -0.49
N GLU A 67 5.24 -4.00 0.34
CA GLU A 67 4.20 -3.59 1.27
C GLU A 67 4.72 -2.72 2.41
N GLY A 68 5.97 -2.93 2.85
CA GLY A 68 6.65 -2.03 3.78
C GLY A 68 6.77 -0.61 3.22
N ALA A 69 7.13 -0.47 1.94
CA ALA A 69 7.23 0.84 1.29
C ALA A 69 5.86 1.49 1.07
N THR A 70 4.87 0.72 0.61
CA THR A 70 3.50 1.21 0.40
C THR A 70 2.85 1.63 1.71
N PHE A 71 2.97 0.82 2.77
CA PHE A 71 2.42 1.14 4.07
C PHE A 71 3.10 2.36 4.71
N PHE A 72 4.42 2.50 4.54
CA PHE A 72 5.12 3.71 4.97
C PHE A 72 4.59 4.97 4.25
N ALA A 73 4.39 4.90 2.93
CA ALA A 73 3.82 6.01 2.16
C ALA A 73 2.39 6.36 2.62
N LEU A 74 1.57 5.35 2.96
CA LEU A 74 0.24 5.58 3.53
C LEU A 74 0.30 6.30 4.87
N ILE A 75 1.22 5.91 5.76
CA ILE A 75 1.41 6.58 7.05
C ILE A 75 1.77 8.05 6.83
N VAL A 76 2.70 8.34 5.91
CA VAL A 76 3.06 9.73 5.56
C VAL A 76 1.86 10.50 5.05
N CYS A 77 1.03 9.90 4.17
CA CYS A 77 -0.17 10.55 3.65
C CYS A 77 -1.23 10.81 4.73
N LEU A 78 -1.29 10.02 5.80
CA LEU A 78 -2.27 10.18 6.87
C LEU A 78 -1.88 11.22 7.92
N ILE A 79 -0.59 11.56 8.02
CA ILE A 79 -0.06 12.49 9.02
C ILE A 79 0.04 13.92 8.48
N VAL A 80 0.10 14.09 7.15
CA VAL A 80 0.20 15.38 6.45
C VAL A 80 -1.18 15.89 6.04
#